data_AF-A0A9W7CHP2-F1
#
_entry.id   AF-A0A9W7CHP2-F1
#
_cell.length_a   1.000
_cell.length_b   1.000
_cell.length_c   1.000
_cell.angle_alpha   90.00
_cell.angle_beta   90.00
_cell.angle_gamma   90.00
#
_symmetry.space_group_name_H-M   'P 1'
#
loop_
_entity.id
_entity.type
_entity.pdbx_description
1 polymer ?
#
loop_
_entity_poly.entity_id
_entity_poly.type
_entity_poly.pdbx_seq_one_letter_code
_entity_poly.pdbx_strand_id
1 'polypeptide(L)'
;LGPKRFPDHDSRFLWVVRYVKGGELGGGGEALIGEVERAVREAGKGWRVGVVDCGRAGDFCEAGRRKGYVWTTVSGGKEREVEVGGKGKLREELRGRVPDGTVVDVNKVGKLKRIVGEGGKGKVISVLLTDKYETPGAWIRQAHKDRGMGRFAVVRGKNLEFGREFEVKRYPVVVVLRGVNPTTKPPATSPCLPASPTFLPYLNTLSFVLCLLGNALGGSGRLWGKSIGEISDEYNSYFTPGGGAFGIWSFIYILMTGFVGYQHFYLATGRGISAAPAAVRSVLVDDVGNMFALSCFLNAGWIIVFTAGTTAAMVISSLVLFSLLSALLSVYASVKVRSATTELPPACKVVVDVLFSVYAGWVAVASIVGVAVAIIALGFDGGEDGDKYASAMLVVALVIFVFTSVKYCDPAFVWVLTWASYFIASKDMEDLNTTTLRGVGYGVCGCSGLVGGGLLAWRMMRGGKEEGREALKVDGGGAEGGV
;
A
#
# COMPACT_ATOMS: atom_id res chain seq x y z
N LEU A 1 -8.86 -28.32 6.26
CA LEU A 1 -8.81 -29.34 5.19
C LEU A 1 -9.31 -28.79 3.85
N GLY A 2 -10.38 -28.01 3.82
CA GLY A 2 -11.02 -27.50 2.60
C GLY A 2 -12.53 -27.45 2.85
N PRO A 3 -13.38 -27.55 1.83
CA PRO A 3 -14.82 -27.77 2.02
C PRO A 3 -15.13 -29.14 2.68
N LYS A 4 -14.19 -30.09 2.66
CA LYS A 4 -14.34 -31.41 3.29
C LYS A 4 -13.69 -31.51 4.67
N ARG A 5 -14.27 -32.38 5.51
CA ARG A 5 -13.89 -32.62 6.91
C ARG A 5 -12.67 -33.53 7.09
N PHE A 6 -12.22 -34.22 6.04
CA PHE A 6 -11.12 -35.19 6.09
C PHE A 6 -10.05 -34.93 5.00
N PRO A 7 -8.79 -35.38 5.19
CA PRO A 7 -7.73 -35.25 4.19
C PRO A 7 -7.98 -36.22 3.03
N ASP A 8 -8.50 -35.71 1.92
CA ASP A 8 -8.78 -36.49 0.70
C ASP A 8 -8.24 -35.80 -0.57
N HIS A 9 -8.69 -36.23 -1.75
CA HIS A 9 -8.23 -35.71 -3.04
C HIS A 9 -8.47 -34.21 -3.26
N ASP A 10 -9.48 -33.63 -2.59
CA ASP A 10 -9.81 -32.22 -2.66
C ASP A 10 -9.08 -31.38 -1.60
N SER A 11 -8.20 -32.00 -0.82
CA SER A 11 -7.51 -31.30 0.24
C SER A 11 -6.68 -30.13 -0.31
N ARG A 12 -6.68 -29.04 0.45
CA ARG A 12 -5.87 -27.84 0.16
C ARG A 12 -4.40 -28.00 0.55
N PHE A 13 -4.06 -29.08 1.25
CA PHE A 13 -2.71 -29.32 1.76
C PHE A 13 -2.26 -30.73 1.42
N LEU A 14 -0.93 -30.91 1.33
CA LEU A 14 -0.29 -32.22 1.30
C LEU A 14 -0.24 -32.75 2.74
N TRP A 15 -0.71 -33.98 2.97
CA TRP A 15 -0.82 -34.53 4.31
C TRP A 15 0.02 -35.78 4.52
N VAL A 16 0.63 -35.89 5.68
CA VAL A 16 1.12 -37.13 6.27
C VAL A 16 0.18 -37.44 7.42
N VAL A 17 -0.67 -38.44 7.24
CA VAL A 17 -1.77 -38.76 8.16
C VAL A 17 -1.49 -40.11 8.80
N ARG A 18 -1.76 -40.22 10.10
CA ARG A 18 -1.87 -41.52 10.77
C ARG A 18 -3.33 -41.83 11.05
N TYR A 19 -3.77 -43.02 10.69
CA TYR A 19 -5.12 -43.51 11.00
C TYR A 19 -5.09 -44.33 12.29
N VAL A 20 -5.90 -43.95 13.27
CA VAL A 20 -5.98 -44.60 14.60
C VAL A 20 -7.40 -45.10 14.85
N LYS A 21 -7.60 -46.04 15.76
CA LYS A 21 -8.91 -46.62 16.06
C LYS A 21 -9.21 -46.44 17.55
N GLY A 22 -10.25 -45.66 17.87
CA GLY A 22 -10.73 -45.50 19.25
C GLY A 22 -9.91 -44.53 20.10
N GLY A 23 -9.25 -43.55 19.48
CA GLY A 23 -8.41 -42.58 20.18
C GLY A 23 -7.08 -43.11 20.72
N GLU A 24 -6.86 -44.43 20.71
CA GLU A 24 -5.59 -45.03 21.10
C GLU A 24 -4.56 -44.84 19.98
N LEU A 25 -3.46 -44.16 20.31
CA LEU A 25 -2.33 -43.94 19.38
C LEU A 25 -1.42 -45.19 19.26
N GLY A 26 -1.67 -46.23 20.06
CA GLY A 26 -0.77 -47.35 20.31
C GLY A 26 0.40 -46.98 21.24
N GLY A 27 1.04 -47.97 21.86
CA GLY A 27 2.16 -47.75 22.79
C GLY A 27 3.28 -46.91 22.17
N GLY A 28 3.64 -45.79 22.82
CA GLY A 28 4.65 -44.83 22.33
C GLY A 28 4.15 -43.80 21.31
N GLY A 29 2.84 -43.75 21.02
CA GLY A 29 2.27 -42.98 19.92
C GLY A 29 2.46 -41.46 19.99
N GLU A 30 2.40 -40.82 21.16
CA GLU A 30 2.60 -39.36 21.28
C GLU A 30 4.05 -38.94 21.01
N ALA A 31 5.02 -39.68 21.56
CA ALA A 31 6.45 -39.44 21.31
C ALA A 31 6.77 -39.61 19.82
N LEU A 32 6.21 -40.65 19.19
CA LEU A 32 6.36 -40.93 17.78
C LEU A 32 5.73 -39.83 16.90
N ILE A 33 4.57 -39.29 17.26
CA ILE A 33 3.96 -38.16 16.54
C ILE A 33 4.86 -36.93 16.60
N GLY A 34 5.41 -36.60 17.76
CA GLY A 34 6.32 -35.46 17.91
C GLY A 34 7.59 -35.60 17.08
N GLU A 35 8.14 -36.81 17.00
CA GLU A 35 9.30 -37.12 16.14
C GLU A 35 8.95 -37.01 14.65
N VAL A 36 7.82 -37.57 14.23
CA VAL A 36 7.35 -37.49 12.84
C VAL A 36 7.03 -36.05 12.46
N GLU A 37 6.38 -35.28 13.34
CA GLU A 37 6.08 -33.88 13.11
C GLU A 37 7.35 -33.06 12.91
N ARG A 38 8.36 -33.27 13.77
CA ARG A 38 9.67 -32.64 13.63
C ARG A 38 10.36 -33.04 12.32
N ALA A 39 10.35 -34.33 12.01
CA ALA A 39 10.94 -34.86 10.78
C ALA A 39 10.26 -34.31 9.53
N VAL A 40 8.92 -34.28 9.47
CA VAL A 40 8.15 -33.74 8.34
C VAL A 40 8.31 -32.22 8.24
N ARG A 41 8.39 -31.49 9.36
CA ARG A 41 8.63 -30.05 9.37
C ARG A 41 10.02 -29.69 8.80
N GLU A 42 11.03 -30.49 9.11
CA GLU A 42 12.41 -30.29 8.63
C GLU A 42 12.60 -30.78 7.19
N ALA A 43 12.15 -31.99 6.89
CA ALA A 43 12.39 -32.72 5.65
C ALA A 43 11.31 -32.44 4.60
N GLY A 44 10.04 -32.53 5.01
CA GLY A 44 8.88 -32.47 4.14
C GLY A 44 8.43 -31.06 3.81
N LYS A 45 9.31 -30.04 3.81
CA LYS A 45 8.99 -28.60 3.61
C LYS A 45 7.80 -28.42 2.66
N GLY A 46 6.59 -28.30 3.24
CA GLY A 46 5.35 -28.18 2.48
C GLY A 46 4.22 -29.16 2.85
N TRP A 47 4.53 -30.25 3.52
CA TRP A 47 3.58 -31.23 4.04
C TRP A 47 3.08 -30.85 5.44
N ARG A 48 1.86 -31.26 5.78
CA ARG A 48 1.27 -31.15 7.13
C ARG A 48 1.14 -32.54 7.75
N VAL A 49 1.25 -32.62 9.06
CA VAL A 49 1.02 -33.87 9.81
C VAL A 49 -0.36 -33.83 10.45
N GLY A 50 -1.06 -34.96 10.47
CA GLY A 50 -2.37 -35.08 11.09
C GLY A 50 -2.67 -36.49 11.57
N VAL A 51 -3.69 -36.62 12.42
CA VAL A 51 -4.19 -37.90 12.92
C VAL A 51 -5.69 -37.95 12.67
N VAL A 52 -6.19 -39.09 12.17
CA VAL A 52 -7.61 -39.33 11.94
C VAL A 52 -8.04 -40.52 12.79
N ASP A 53 -8.98 -40.30 13.70
CA ASP A 53 -9.57 -41.35 14.51
C ASP A 53 -10.74 -42.01 13.76
N CYS A 54 -10.48 -43.21 13.23
CA CYS A 54 -11.44 -44.05 12.53
C CYS A 54 -12.54 -44.59 13.45
N GLY A 55 -12.40 -44.51 14.79
CA GLY A 55 -13.50 -44.79 15.71
C GLY A 55 -14.62 -43.75 15.65
N ARG A 56 -14.27 -42.49 15.33
CA ARG A 56 -15.22 -41.38 15.15
C ARG A 56 -15.53 -41.08 13.68
N ALA A 57 -14.68 -41.54 12.77
CA ALA A 57 -14.76 -41.30 11.33
C ALA A 57 -14.95 -42.60 10.53
N GLY A 58 -15.81 -43.50 11.03
CA GLY A 58 -16.03 -44.86 10.49
C GLY A 58 -16.27 -44.87 8.98
N ASP A 59 -17.31 -44.18 8.51
CA ASP A 59 -17.69 -44.11 7.09
C ASP A 59 -16.53 -43.66 6.18
N PHE A 60 -15.74 -42.69 6.65
CA PHE A 60 -14.59 -42.18 5.90
C PHE A 60 -13.49 -43.24 5.80
N CYS A 61 -13.14 -43.90 6.91
CA CYS A 61 -12.07 -44.90 6.94
C CYS A 61 -12.45 -46.21 6.22
N GLU A 62 -13.71 -46.63 6.31
CA GLU A 62 -14.23 -47.82 5.63
C GLU A 62 -14.24 -47.66 4.11
N ALA A 63 -14.68 -46.49 3.61
CA ALA A 63 -14.67 -46.19 2.18
C ALA A 63 -13.27 -46.24 1.54
N GLY A 64 -12.22 -45.97 2.32
CA GLY A 64 -10.83 -45.98 1.85
C GLY A 64 -10.06 -47.29 2.08
N ARG A 65 -10.70 -48.34 2.65
CA ARG A 65 -10.02 -49.58 3.11
C ARG A 65 -8.79 -49.31 4.01
N ARG A 66 -8.84 -48.26 4.83
CA ARG A 66 -7.67 -47.77 5.59
C ARG A 66 -7.45 -48.62 6.83
N LYS A 67 -6.38 -49.42 6.86
CA LYS A 67 -6.01 -50.27 8.01
C LYS A 67 -5.01 -49.54 8.91
N GLY A 68 -5.21 -49.69 10.22
CA GLY A 68 -4.67 -48.78 11.25
C GLY A 68 -3.14 -48.73 11.42
N TYR A 69 -2.73 -47.71 12.18
CA TYR A 69 -1.38 -47.37 12.68
C TYR A 69 -0.26 -47.09 11.67
N VAL A 70 -0.51 -47.23 10.37
CA VAL A 70 0.46 -46.88 9.33
C VAL A 70 0.40 -45.38 9.02
N TRP A 71 1.56 -44.77 8.76
CA TRP A 71 1.64 -43.41 8.24
C TRP A 71 1.34 -43.41 6.75
N THR A 72 0.47 -42.51 6.30
CA THR A 72 0.00 -42.46 4.91
C THR A 72 0.11 -41.04 4.40
N THR A 73 0.71 -40.87 3.23
CA THR A 73 0.67 -39.59 2.51
C THR A 73 -0.61 -39.47 1.71
N VAL A 74 -1.28 -38.32 1.81
CA VAL A 74 -2.41 -37.94 0.98
C VAL A 74 -1.99 -36.77 0.09
N SER A 75 -1.89 -37.03 -1.21
CA SER A 75 -1.58 -35.99 -2.21
C SER A 75 -2.32 -36.26 -3.53
N GLY A 76 -3.01 -35.24 -4.05
CA GLY A 76 -3.71 -35.33 -5.34
C GLY A 76 -4.68 -36.51 -5.46
N GLY A 77 -5.26 -36.95 -4.35
CA GLY A 77 -6.20 -38.08 -4.30
C GLY A 77 -5.60 -39.46 -4.27
N LYS A 78 -4.28 -39.57 -4.22
CA LYS A 78 -3.59 -40.85 -4.01
C LYS A 78 -3.17 -40.94 -2.56
N GLU A 79 -3.55 -42.06 -1.95
CA GLU A 79 -3.07 -42.46 -0.63
C GLU A 79 -1.97 -43.48 -0.80
N ARG A 80 -0.84 -43.26 -0.13
CA ARG A 80 0.30 -44.18 -0.17
C ARG A 80 0.91 -44.27 1.21
N GLU A 81 1.12 -45.49 1.70
CA GLU A 81 1.82 -45.73 2.96
C GLU A 81 3.24 -45.17 2.87
N VAL A 82 3.75 -44.55 3.94
CA VAL A 82 5.08 -43.95 4.04
C VAL A 82 5.80 -44.52 5.25
N GLU A 83 7.01 -45.01 5.04
CA GLU A 83 7.88 -45.37 6.16
C GLU A 83 8.53 -44.11 6.71
N VAL A 84 8.21 -43.79 7.96
CA VAL A 84 8.90 -42.70 8.66
C VAL A 84 10.24 -43.22 9.20
N GLY A 85 11.21 -43.38 8.29
CA GLY A 85 12.60 -43.73 8.60
C GLY A 85 13.50 -42.50 8.80
N GLY A 86 14.83 -42.68 8.69
CA GLY A 86 15.81 -41.60 8.84
C GLY A 86 15.53 -40.38 7.97
N LYS A 87 15.87 -39.18 8.47
CA LYS A 87 15.49 -37.86 7.89
C LYS A 87 15.74 -37.72 6.37
N GLY A 88 16.84 -38.29 5.87
CA GLY A 88 17.18 -38.27 4.44
C GLY A 88 16.19 -39.05 3.57
N LYS A 89 15.88 -40.30 3.96
CA LYS A 89 14.95 -41.19 3.25
C LYS A 89 13.55 -40.58 3.20
N LEU A 90 13.06 -40.07 4.34
CA LEU A 90 11.77 -39.39 4.43
C LEU A 90 11.69 -38.16 3.52
N ARG A 91 12.77 -37.38 3.41
CA ARG A 91 12.82 -36.18 2.56
C ARG A 91 12.64 -36.52 1.08
N GLU A 92 13.37 -37.53 0.62
CA GLU A 92 13.33 -37.99 -0.77
C GLU A 92 11.95 -38.57 -1.11
N GLU A 93 11.41 -39.37 -0.19
CA GLU A 93 10.11 -40.00 -0.32
C GLU A 93 8.96 -38.99 -0.36
N LEU A 94 8.95 -37.99 0.53
CA LEU A 94 7.95 -36.92 0.52
C LEU A 94 8.08 -36.00 -0.70
N ARG A 95 9.29 -35.81 -1.23
CA ARG A 95 9.53 -35.05 -2.46
C ARG A 95 8.96 -35.78 -3.67
N GLY A 96 9.19 -37.08 -3.78
CA GLY A 96 8.64 -37.92 -4.87
C GLY A 96 7.12 -38.11 -4.83
N ARG A 97 6.47 -37.76 -3.71
CA ARG A 97 5.02 -37.87 -3.54
C ARG A 97 4.26 -36.56 -3.80
N VAL A 98 4.96 -35.48 -4.13
CA VAL A 98 4.31 -34.25 -4.61
C VAL A 98 3.74 -34.53 -6.01
N PRO A 99 2.46 -34.21 -6.30
CA PRO A 99 1.88 -34.46 -7.61
C PRO A 99 2.66 -33.77 -8.73
N ASP A 100 2.90 -34.50 -9.82
CA ASP A 100 3.57 -33.97 -11.00
C ASP A 100 2.85 -32.73 -11.55
N GLY A 101 3.63 -31.72 -11.93
CA GLY A 101 3.08 -30.45 -12.43
C GLY A 101 2.60 -29.48 -11.34
N THR A 102 2.73 -29.80 -10.04
CA THR A 102 2.45 -28.84 -8.95
C THR A 102 3.33 -27.59 -9.09
N VAL A 103 4.63 -27.77 -9.34
CA VAL A 103 5.56 -26.68 -9.66
C VAL A 103 6.38 -27.09 -10.88
N VAL A 104 6.32 -26.27 -11.93
CA VAL A 104 7.06 -26.51 -13.18
C VAL A 104 8.46 -25.89 -13.07
N ASP A 105 9.48 -26.70 -13.33
CA ASP A 105 10.85 -26.20 -13.38
C ASP A 105 11.16 -25.50 -14.71
N VAL A 106 11.68 -24.28 -14.63
CA VAL A 106 11.92 -23.42 -15.78
C VAL A 106 13.36 -22.91 -15.74
N ASN A 107 14.20 -23.48 -16.61
CA ASN A 107 15.63 -23.14 -16.66
C ASN A 107 15.99 -22.18 -17.79
N LYS A 108 15.11 -21.98 -18.77
CA LYS A 108 15.32 -21.13 -19.96
C LYS A 108 14.10 -20.25 -20.22
N VAL A 109 14.32 -19.00 -20.65
CA VAL A 109 13.22 -18.06 -20.94
C VAL A 109 12.32 -18.59 -22.06
N GLY A 110 12.88 -19.30 -23.05
CA GLY A 110 12.10 -19.94 -24.12
C GLY A 110 11.08 -20.97 -23.62
N LYS A 111 11.42 -21.74 -22.57
CA LYS A 111 10.49 -22.69 -21.93
C LYS A 111 9.36 -21.94 -21.22
N LEU A 112 9.67 -20.81 -20.58
CA LEU A 112 8.65 -19.95 -19.96
C LEU A 112 7.69 -19.38 -21.00
N LYS A 113 8.22 -18.84 -22.11
CA LYS A 113 7.42 -18.28 -23.22
C LYS A 113 6.46 -19.34 -23.79
N ARG A 114 6.92 -20.59 -23.93
CA ARG A 114 6.06 -21.71 -24.33
C ARG A 114 4.97 -22.01 -23.30
N ILE A 115 5.30 -22.08 -22.00
CA ILE A 115 4.31 -22.32 -20.94
C ILE A 115 3.26 -21.20 -20.88
N VAL A 116 3.67 -19.95 -21.13
CA VAL A 116 2.78 -18.78 -21.20
C VAL A 116 1.89 -18.84 -22.45
N GLY A 117 2.46 -19.23 -23.60
CA GLY A 117 1.72 -19.39 -24.86
C GLY A 117 0.73 -20.56 -24.85
N GLU A 118 1.12 -21.72 -24.31
CA GLU A 118 0.28 -22.91 -24.15
C GLU A 118 -0.76 -22.77 -23.03
N GLY A 119 -0.62 -21.75 -22.17
CA GLY A 119 -1.45 -21.58 -20.96
C GLY A 119 -2.94 -21.35 -21.24
N GLY A 120 -3.31 -20.96 -22.46
CA GLY A 120 -4.70 -20.62 -22.81
C GLY A 120 -5.21 -19.36 -22.09
N LYS A 121 -6.27 -18.75 -22.64
CA LYS A 121 -6.84 -17.46 -22.20
C LYS A 121 -6.96 -17.34 -20.67
N GLY A 122 -6.41 -16.26 -20.10
CA GLY A 122 -6.73 -15.82 -18.75
C GLY A 122 -6.04 -16.57 -17.59
N LYS A 123 -5.23 -17.60 -17.85
CA LYS A 123 -4.51 -18.29 -16.77
C LYS A 123 -3.34 -17.45 -16.26
N VAL A 124 -3.27 -17.34 -14.93
CA VAL A 124 -2.17 -16.70 -14.22
C VAL A 124 -1.03 -17.70 -14.07
N ILE A 125 0.19 -17.25 -14.34
CA ILE A 125 1.41 -18.04 -14.18
C ILE A 125 2.30 -17.32 -13.16
N SER A 126 2.48 -17.93 -12.00
CA SER A 126 3.33 -17.40 -10.94
C SER A 126 4.70 -18.07 -11.02
N VAL A 127 5.76 -17.29 -11.18
CA VAL A 127 7.14 -17.77 -11.33
C VAL A 127 7.95 -17.31 -10.13
N LEU A 128 8.50 -18.25 -9.36
CA LEU A 128 9.44 -17.95 -8.28
C LEU A 128 10.87 -17.95 -8.84
N LEU A 129 11.52 -16.79 -8.79
CA LEU A 129 12.95 -16.62 -9.02
C LEU A 129 13.67 -16.80 -7.68
N THR A 130 14.50 -17.84 -7.53
CA THR A 130 15.27 -18.06 -6.29
C THR A 130 16.74 -18.33 -6.58
N ASP A 131 17.60 -17.77 -5.74
CA ASP A 131 19.03 -18.06 -5.67
C ASP A 131 19.34 -19.46 -5.11
N LYS A 132 18.35 -20.15 -4.53
CA LYS A 132 18.49 -21.51 -4.00
C LYS A 132 18.35 -22.55 -5.09
N TYR A 133 19.09 -23.65 -4.95
CA TYR A 133 19.00 -24.82 -5.83
C TYR A 133 17.79 -25.72 -5.55
N GLU A 134 17.07 -25.48 -4.46
CA GLU A 134 15.87 -26.23 -4.09
C GLU A 134 14.63 -25.33 -4.08
N THR A 135 13.49 -25.88 -4.49
CA THR A 135 12.20 -25.19 -4.39
C THR A 135 11.81 -25.03 -2.91
N PRO A 136 11.57 -23.80 -2.43
CA PRO A 136 11.12 -23.59 -1.07
C PRO A 136 9.78 -24.28 -0.81
N GLY A 137 9.64 -24.95 0.34
CA GLY A 137 8.41 -25.65 0.67
C GLY A 137 7.16 -24.79 0.79
N ALA A 138 7.34 -23.51 1.14
CA ALA A 138 6.27 -22.53 1.12
C ALA A 138 5.68 -22.35 -0.30
N TRP A 139 6.54 -22.42 -1.33
CA TRP A 139 6.12 -22.34 -2.72
C TRP A 139 5.35 -23.57 -3.17
N ILE A 140 5.81 -24.77 -2.80
CA ILE A 140 5.12 -26.03 -3.08
C ILE A 140 3.72 -26.04 -2.43
N ARG A 141 3.61 -25.55 -1.19
CA ARG A 141 2.30 -25.40 -0.51
C ARG A 141 1.36 -24.47 -1.25
N GLN A 142 1.85 -23.29 -1.61
CA GLN A 142 1.03 -22.31 -2.29
C GLN A 142 0.56 -22.84 -3.64
N ALA A 143 1.48 -23.45 -4.39
CA ALA A 143 1.19 -24.05 -5.67
C ALA A 143 0.15 -25.18 -5.60
N HIS A 144 0.25 -26.05 -4.59
CA HIS A 144 -0.72 -27.12 -4.38
C HIS A 144 -2.10 -26.58 -3.96
N LYS A 145 -2.13 -25.54 -3.12
CA LYS A 145 -3.35 -24.89 -2.65
C LYS A 145 -4.10 -24.21 -3.79
N ASP A 146 -3.39 -23.53 -4.67
CA ASP A 146 -3.96 -22.71 -5.75
C ASP A 146 -3.85 -23.38 -7.13
N ARG A 147 -3.69 -24.71 -7.17
CA ARG A 147 -3.54 -25.54 -8.39
C ARG A 147 -4.65 -25.34 -9.43
N GLY A 148 -5.82 -24.87 -9.01
CA GLY A 148 -6.96 -24.57 -9.90
C GLY A 148 -6.98 -23.14 -10.45
N MET A 149 -6.21 -22.21 -9.87
CA MET A 149 -6.22 -20.78 -10.24
C MET A 149 -5.15 -20.41 -11.28
N GLY A 150 -4.08 -21.21 -11.38
CA GLY A 150 -2.95 -20.88 -12.23
C GLY A 150 -1.88 -21.95 -12.24
N ARG A 151 -0.84 -21.73 -13.06
CA ARG A 151 0.36 -22.58 -13.06
C ARG A 151 1.44 -21.94 -12.21
N PHE A 152 2.13 -22.76 -11.43
CA PHE A 152 3.27 -22.32 -10.63
C PHE A 152 4.55 -22.83 -11.27
N ALA A 153 5.52 -21.94 -11.39
CA ALA A 153 6.83 -22.23 -11.93
C ALA A 153 7.92 -21.80 -10.94
N VAL A 154 9.11 -22.37 -11.09
CA VAL A 154 10.29 -22.00 -10.32
C VAL A 154 11.50 -21.93 -11.25
N VAL A 155 12.34 -20.93 -11.03
CA VAL A 155 13.67 -20.78 -11.61
C VAL A 155 14.64 -20.87 -10.45
N ARG A 156 15.53 -21.87 -10.49
CA ARG A 156 16.48 -22.16 -9.41
C ARG A 156 17.88 -21.72 -9.77
N GLY A 157 18.66 -21.39 -8.74
CA GLY A 157 19.97 -20.77 -8.89
C GLY A 157 19.84 -19.34 -9.44
N LYS A 158 20.84 -18.51 -9.16
CA LYS A 158 20.88 -17.12 -9.62
C LYS A 158 20.96 -17.06 -11.15
N ASN A 159 19.82 -17.15 -11.82
CA ASN A 159 19.73 -17.23 -13.27
C ASN A 159 19.77 -15.82 -13.87
N LEU A 160 20.95 -15.43 -14.38
CA LEU A 160 21.21 -14.10 -14.93
C LEU A 160 20.39 -13.80 -16.20
N GLU A 161 19.93 -14.81 -16.92
CA GLU A 161 19.03 -14.64 -18.08
C GLU A 161 17.67 -14.11 -17.62
N PHE A 162 17.08 -14.77 -16.62
CA PHE A 162 15.83 -14.33 -16.01
C PHE A 162 15.96 -13.03 -15.22
N GLY A 163 17.10 -12.82 -14.55
CA GLY A 163 17.40 -11.56 -13.87
C GLY A 163 17.43 -10.36 -14.82
N ARG A 164 17.94 -10.55 -16.06
CA ARG A 164 17.90 -9.52 -17.10
C ARG A 164 16.51 -9.35 -17.71
N GLU A 165 15.83 -10.44 -18.06
CA GLU A 165 14.49 -10.38 -18.69
C GLU A 165 13.45 -9.69 -17.78
N PHE A 166 13.53 -9.88 -16.46
CA PHE A 166 12.59 -9.31 -15.49
C PHE A 166 13.17 -8.14 -14.67
N GLU A 167 14.37 -7.65 -15.01
CA GLU A 167 15.08 -6.57 -14.28
C GLU A 167 15.23 -6.83 -12.76
N VAL A 168 15.36 -8.10 -12.36
CA VAL A 168 15.45 -8.52 -10.95
C VAL A 168 16.91 -8.56 -10.48
N LYS A 169 17.26 -7.66 -9.57
CA LYS A 169 18.60 -7.59 -8.94
C LYS A 169 18.73 -8.35 -7.61
N ARG A 170 17.61 -8.60 -6.91
CA ARG A 170 17.57 -9.26 -5.59
C ARG A 170 16.70 -10.52 -5.65
N TYR A 171 17.09 -11.57 -4.94
CA TYR A 171 16.37 -12.85 -4.86
C TYR A 171 16.05 -13.17 -3.38
N PRO A 172 15.00 -13.95 -3.08
CA PRO A 172 14.00 -14.50 -4.00
C PRO A 172 12.90 -13.49 -4.37
N VAL A 173 12.37 -13.57 -5.60
CA VAL A 173 11.28 -12.70 -6.09
C VAL A 173 10.22 -13.56 -6.79
N VAL A 174 8.95 -13.21 -6.61
CA VAL A 174 7.84 -13.83 -7.33
C VAL A 174 7.38 -12.90 -8.44
N VAL A 175 7.39 -13.39 -9.67
CA VAL A 175 6.87 -12.70 -10.85
C VAL A 175 5.54 -13.33 -11.23
N VAL A 176 4.50 -12.52 -11.40
CA VAL A 176 3.18 -12.99 -11.81
C VAL A 176 2.94 -12.56 -13.25
N LEU A 177 2.77 -13.54 -14.13
CA LEU A 177 2.54 -13.35 -15.55
C LEU A 177 1.09 -13.69 -15.88
N ARG A 178 0.48 -12.90 -16.74
CA ARG A 178 -0.82 -13.18 -17.31
C ARG A 178 -0.63 -13.37 -18.81
N GLY A 179 -1.10 -14.50 -19.35
CA GLY A 179 -1.11 -14.69 -20.80
C GLY A 179 -2.02 -13.66 -21.46
N VAL A 180 -1.44 -12.73 -22.22
CA VAL A 180 -2.16 -11.72 -23.01
C VAL A 180 -2.04 -12.11 -24.48
N ASN A 181 -3.16 -12.14 -25.20
CA ASN A 181 -3.14 -12.34 -26.65
C ASN A 181 -2.64 -11.03 -27.29
N PRO A 182 -1.60 -11.03 -28.16
CA PRO A 182 -1.09 -9.79 -28.76
C PRO A 182 -2.14 -9.01 -29.56
N THR A 183 -3.25 -9.65 -29.94
CA THR A 183 -4.36 -9.04 -30.71
C THR A 183 -5.50 -8.49 -29.84
N THR A 184 -5.49 -8.70 -28.52
CA THR A 184 -6.54 -8.16 -27.64
C THR A 184 -5.96 -7.10 -26.73
N LYS A 185 -6.34 -5.85 -27.00
CA LYS A 185 -6.21 -4.70 -26.10
C LYS A 185 -6.52 -5.14 -24.65
N PRO A 186 -5.68 -4.77 -23.65
CA PRO A 186 -5.83 -5.26 -22.29
C PRO A 186 -7.26 -5.02 -21.78
N PRO A 187 -7.85 -5.98 -21.03
CA PRO A 187 -9.21 -5.83 -20.54
C PRO A 187 -9.25 -4.58 -19.68
N ALA A 188 -10.15 -3.67 -20.06
CA ALA A 188 -10.45 -2.46 -19.32
C ALA A 188 -10.79 -2.86 -17.88
N THR A 189 -9.97 -2.39 -16.94
CA THR A 189 -10.47 -2.15 -15.59
C THR A 189 -11.66 -1.21 -15.72
N SER A 190 -12.83 -1.67 -15.25
CA SER A 190 -14.07 -0.90 -15.24
C SER A 190 -13.90 0.43 -14.47
N PRO A 191 -14.77 1.42 -14.67
CA PRO A 191 -14.53 2.54 -15.57
C PRO A 191 -14.33 3.84 -14.78
N CYS A 192 -13.13 4.39 -14.84
CA CYS A 192 -12.93 5.85 -14.81
C CYS A 192 -11.89 6.11 -15.89
N LEU A 193 -12.34 6.68 -17.02
CA LEU A 193 -11.56 7.03 -18.23
C LEU A 193 -10.05 7.08 -17.96
N PRO A 194 -9.27 6.00 -18.18
CA PRO A 194 -7.83 6.12 -18.13
C PRO A 194 -7.45 6.92 -19.38
N ALA A 195 -7.20 8.21 -19.18
CA ALA A 195 -6.49 9.02 -20.16
C ALA A 195 -5.29 8.21 -20.66
N SER A 196 -5.05 8.20 -21.97
CA SER A 196 -3.85 7.56 -22.49
C SER A 196 -2.62 8.14 -21.75
N PRO A 197 -1.57 7.36 -21.47
CA PRO A 197 -0.41 7.84 -20.72
C PRO A 197 0.22 9.10 -21.33
N THR A 198 0.01 9.33 -22.63
CA THR A 198 0.41 10.55 -23.34
C THR A 198 -0.52 11.75 -23.12
N PHE A 199 -1.83 11.54 -22.92
CA PHE A 199 -2.82 12.61 -22.70
C PHE A 199 -2.86 13.12 -21.25
N LEU A 200 -2.51 12.25 -20.29
CA LEU A 200 -2.63 12.53 -18.86
C LEU A 200 -1.88 13.78 -18.37
N PRO A 201 -0.63 14.08 -18.80
CA PRO A 201 0.03 15.32 -18.37
C PRO A 201 -0.68 16.58 -18.89
N TYR A 202 -1.26 16.54 -20.09
CA TYR A 202 -2.04 17.65 -20.63
C TYR A 202 -3.34 17.85 -19.84
N LEU A 203 -4.03 16.76 -19.50
CA LEU A 203 -5.20 16.80 -18.63
C LEU A 203 -4.84 17.39 -17.25
N ASN A 204 -3.74 16.95 -16.63
CA ASN A 204 -3.28 17.47 -15.36
C ASN A 204 -2.94 18.96 -15.42
N THR A 205 -2.28 19.38 -16.50
CA THR A 205 -1.95 20.80 -16.74
C THR A 205 -3.21 21.64 -16.86
N LEU A 206 -4.15 21.21 -17.71
CA LEU A 206 -5.42 21.90 -17.90
C LEU A 206 -6.21 21.99 -16.58
N SER A 207 -6.31 20.87 -15.85
CA SER A 207 -7.01 20.82 -14.56
C SER A 207 -6.36 21.74 -13.54
N PHE A 208 -5.02 21.79 -13.49
CA PHE A 208 -4.29 22.70 -12.61
C PHE A 208 -4.49 24.18 -12.97
N VAL A 209 -4.45 24.52 -14.26
CA VAL A 209 -4.72 25.89 -14.72
C VAL A 209 -6.15 26.31 -14.35
N LEU A 210 -7.14 25.46 -14.58
CA LEU A 210 -8.52 25.73 -14.18
C LEU A 210 -8.67 25.89 -12.66
N CYS A 211 -7.95 25.08 -11.88
CA CYS A 211 -7.91 25.22 -10.42
C CYS A 211 -7.31 26.55 -9.98
N LEU A 212 -6.19 26.99 -10.58
CA LEU A 212 -5.58 28.30 -10.29
C LEU A 212 -6.52 29.45 -10.66
N LEU A 213 -7.19 29.36 -11.81
CA LEU A 213 -8.17 30.36 -12.22
C LEU A 213 -9.36 30.42 -11.25
N GLY A 214 -9.88 29.27 -10.82
CA GLY A 214 -10.92 29.21 -9.79
C GLY A 214 -10.50 29.89 -8.49
N ASN A 215 -9.26 29.62 -8.04
CA ASN A 215 -8.68 30.27 -6.86
C ASN A 215 -8.49 31.78 -7.03
N ALA A 216 -8.00 32.24 -8.17
CA ALA A 216 -7.85 33.67 -8.43
C ALA A 216 -9.21 34.39 -8.46
N LEU A 217 -10.23 33.79 -9.10
CA LEU A 217 -11.58 34.37 -9.18
C LEU A 217 -12.29 34.34 -7.83
N GLY A 218 -12.15 33.26 -7.06
CA GLY A 218 -12.75 33.14 -5.73
C GLY A 218 -12.05 34.01 -4.70
N GLY A 219 -10.72 34.08 -4.73
CA GLY A 219 -9.93 34.93 -3.86
C GLY A 219 -10.10 36.43 -4.12
N SER A 220 -10.43 36.82 -5.35
CA SER A 220 -10.72 38.24 -5.70
C SER A 220 -12.18 38.64 -5.51
N GLY A 221 -13.06 37.71 -5.13
CA GLY A 221 -14.51 37.96 -5.01
C GLY A 221 -15.25 38.13 -6.33
N ARG A 222 -14.61 37.86 -7.46
CA ARG A 222 -15.18 38.10 -8.80
C ARG A 222 -16.20 37.04 -9.25
N LEU A 223 -16.31 35.94 -8.51
CA LEU A 223 -17.31 34.88 -8.74
C LEU A 223 -18.72 35.28 -8.25
N TRP A 224 -18.85 35.67 -6.97
CA TRP A 224 -20.14 35.95 -6.33
C TRP A 224 -20.18 37.29 -5.57
N GLY A 225 -19.23 38.18 -5.80
CA GLY A 225 -19.16 39.50 -5.16
C GLY A 225 -18.48 39.52 -3.79
N LYS A 226 -18.25 38.35 -3.17
CA LYS A 226 -17.46 38.18 -1.94
C LYS A 226 -16.31 37.21 -2.18
N SER A 227 -15.14 37.56 -1.66
CA SER A 227 -13.94 36.76 -1.68
C SER A 227 -13.98 35.61 -0.66
N ILE A 228 -13.12 34.60 -0.85
CA ILE A 228 -12.95 33.51 0.12
C ILE A 228 -12.62 34.06 1.52
N GLY A 229 -11.80 35.12 1.60
CA GLY A 229 -11.44 35.78 2.85
C GLY A 229 -12.66 36.41 3.52
N GLU A 230 -13.44 37.21 2.79
CA GLU A 230 -14.64 37.87 3.32
C GLU A 230 -15.69 36.87 3.80
N ILE A 231 -15.91 35.76 3.08
CA ILE A 231 -16.82 34.69 3.53
C ILE A 231 -16.27 33.99 4.79
N SER A 232 -14.95 33.77 4.87
CA SER A 232 -14.31 33.18 6.04
C SER A 232 -14.39 34.09 7.27
N ASP A 233 -14.37 35.40 7.08
CA ASP A 233 -14.52 36.40 8.15
C ASP A 233 -15.98 36.54 8.59
N GLU A 234 -16.95 36.33 7.68
CA GLU A 234 -18.38 36.30 7.99
C GLU A 234 -18.78 35.08 8.84
N TYR A 235 -18.26 33.89 8.50
CA TYR A 235 -18.49 32.65 9.25
C TYR A 235 -17.27 32.29 10.12
N ASN A 236 -16.79 33.25 10.90
CA ASN A 236 -15.57 33.12 11.66
C ASN A 236 -15.74 32.21 12.89
N SER A 237 -15.09 31.04 12.86
CA SER A 237 -15.02 30.14 14.02
C SER A 237 -13.76 30.39 14.86
N TYR A 238 -13.82 30.05 16.15
CA TYR A 238 -12.63 30.02 17.01
C TYR A 238 -11.50 29.13 16.45
N PHE A 239 -11.84 28.08 15.71
CA PHE A 239 -10.88 27.19 15.06
C PHE A 239 -10.35 27.73 13.71
N THR A 240 -10.97 28.77 13.14
CA THR A 240 -10.56 29.37 11.86
C THR A 240 -9.23 30.11 12.07
N PRO A 241 -8.13 29.69 11.40
CA PRO A 241 -6.84 30.35 11.53
C PRO A 241 -6.89 31.80 11.07
N GLY A 242 -5.98 32.65 11.57
CA GLY A 242 -5.81 34.01 11.04
C GLY A 242 -5.45 34.02 9.55
N GLY A 243 -5.78 35.11 8.84
CA GLY A 243 -5.64 35.22 7.38
C GLY A 243 -4.25 34.86 6.82
N GLY A 244 -3.18 35.07 7.58
CA GLY A 244 -1.82 34.67 7.20
C GLY A 244 -1.65 33.17 6.97
N ALA A 245 -2.48 32.32 7.60
CA ALA A 245 -2.43 30.87 7.42
C ALA A 245 -2.68 30.44 5.98
N PHE A 246 -3.53 31.17 5.25
CA PHE A 246 -3.89 30.87 3.86
C PHE A 246 -2.70 31.05 2.89
N GLY A 247 -1.60 31.66 3.32
CA GLY A 247 -0.36 31.74 2.53
C GLY A 247 0.23 30.36 2.18
N ILE A 248 -0.14 29.30 2.90
CA ILE A 248 0.25 27.92 2.57
C ILE A 248 -0.24 27.46 1.19
N TRP A 249 -1.34 28.03 0.68
CA TRP A 249 -1.82 27.73 -0.67
C TRP A 249 -0.79 28.10 -1.74
N SER A 250 -0.08 29.22 -1.59
CA SER A 250 1.01 29.59 -2.50
C SER A 250 2.11 28.52 -2.53
N PHE A 251 2.46 27.96 -1.37
CA PHE A 251 3.43 26.88 -1.27
C PHE A 251 2.92 25.59 -1.93
N ILE A 252 1.65 25.24 -1.72
CA ILE A 252 0.99 24.11 -2.41
C ILE A 252 1.02 24.31 -3.93
N TYR A 253 0.71 25.51 -4.44
CA TYR A 253 0.73 25.78 -5.89
C TYR A 253 2.14 25.71 -6.48
N ILE A 254 3.17 26.12 -5.75
CA ILE A 254 4.56 25.93 -6.18
C ILE A 254 4.88 24.43 -6.30
N LEU A 255 4.49 23.62 -5.33
CA LEU A 255 4.69 22.16 -5.37
C LEU A 255 3.89 21.51 -6.51
N MET A 256 2.65 21.93 -6.74
CA MET A 256 1.82 21.46 -7.87
C MET A 256 2.42 21.84 -9.21
N THR A 257 2.99 23.05 -9.32
CA THR A 257 3.73 23.49 -10.51
C THR A 257 4.96 22.60 -10.73
N GLY A 258 5.70 22.27 -9.66
CA GLY A 258 6.80 21.31 -9.70
C GLY A 258 6.36 19.93 -10.20
N PHE A 259 5.19 19.44 -9.77
CA PHE A 259 4.62 18.18 -10.25
C PHE A 259 4.27 18.21 -11.74
N VAL A 260 3.54 19.22 -12.19
CA VAL A 260 3.19 19.38 -13.61
C VAL A 260 4.47 19.53 -14.46
N GLY A 261 5.42 20.35 -14.01
CA GLY A 261 6.73 20.52 -14.65
C GLY A 261 7.52 19.22 -14.74
N TYR A 262 7.49 18.39 -13.70
CA TYR A 262 8.14 17.08 -13.69
C TYR A 262 7.50 16.10 -14.69
N GLN A 263 6.18 16.13 -14.86
CA GLN A 263 5.50 15.36 -15.91
C GLN A 263 5.93 15.83 -17.31
N HIS A 264 6.02 17.14 -17.53
CA HIS A 264 6.44 17.73 -18.81
C HIS A 264 7.92 17.52 -19.13
N PHE A 265 8.80 17.47 -18.12
CA PHE A 265 10.21 17.14 -18.31
C PHE A 265 10.38 15.80 -19.04
N TYR A 266 9.61 14.78 -18.65
CA TYR A 266 9.64 13.49 -19.36
C TYR A 266 8.97 13.55 -20.73
N LEU A 267 7.93 14.37 -20.92
CA LEU A 267 7.34 14.59 -22.24
C LEU A 267 8.34 15.23 -23.24
N ALA A 268 9.15 16.18 -22.77
CA ALA A 268 10.14 16.90 -23.57
C ALA A 268 11.26 15.98 -24.13
N THR A 269 11.42 14.77 -23.59
CA THR A 269 12.42 13.79 -24.09
C THR A 269 12.03 13.10 -25.40
N GLY A 270 10.89 13.47 -26.01
CA GLY A 270 10.43 12.95 -27.32
C GLY A 270 9.86 11.53 -27.31
N ARG A 271 9.97 10.81 -26.18
CA ARG A 271 9.39 9.47 -25.97
C ARG A 271 8.17 9.47 -25.04
N GLY A 272 7.69 10.66 -24.66
CA GLY A 272 6.55 10.85 -23.76
C GLY A 272 6.82 10.38 -22.32
N ILE A 273 5.77 10.27 -21.50
CA ILE A 273 5.91 9.77 -20.11
C ILE A 273 6.41 8.32 -20.05
N SER A 274 6.34 7.60 -21.17
CA SER A 274 6.93 6.26 -21.35
C SER A 274 8.46 6.26 -21.28
N ALA A 275 9.11 7.43 -21.40
CA ALA A 275 10.54 7.61 -21.20
C ALA A 275 10.97 7.54 -19.74
N ALA A 276 10.03 7.77 -18.81
CA ALA A 276 10.32 7.72 -17.39
C ALA A 276 10.64 6.27 -16.97
N PRO A 277 11.56 6.06 -16.01
CA PRO A 277 11.79 4.74 -15.42
C PRO A 277 10.46 4.12 -14.98
N ALA A 278 10.29 2.80 -15.16
CA ALA A 278 9.02 2.11 -14.89
C ALA A 278 8.46 2.42 -13.49
N ALA A 279 9.34 2.51 -12.48
CA ALA A 279 8.99 2.93 -11.13
C ALA A 279 8.38 4.34 -11.08
N VAL A 280 9.03 5.34 -11.69
CA VAL A 280 8.54 6.73 -11.74
C VAL A 280 7.24 6.81 -12.54
N ARG A 281 7.17 6.16 -13.70
CA ARG A 281 5.98 6.14 -14.54
C ARG A 281 4.77 5.61 -13.77
N SER A 282 4.94 4.53 -13.00
CA SER A 282 3.86 3.95 -12.21
C SER A 282 3.34 4.89 -11.12
N VAL A 283 4.21 5.67 -10.47
CA VAL A 283 3.79 6.72 -9.52
C VAL A 283 2.97 7.79 -10.25
N LEU A 284 3.54 8.35 -11.32
CA LEU A 284 3.00 9.54 -11.97
C LEU A 284 1.68 9.26 -12.72
N VAL A 285 1.55 8.07 -13.31
CA VAL A 285 0.40 7.68 -14.14
C VAL A 285 -0.64 6.92 -13.32
N ASP A 286 -0.23 5.87 -12.61
CA ASP A 286 -1.16 4.92 -12.01
C ASP A 286 -1.66 5.38 -10.64
N ASP A 287 -0.77 5.93 -9.80
CA ASP A 287 -1.14 6.35 -8.44
C ASP A 287 -1.67 7.79 -8.37
N VAL A 288 -0.99 8.70 -9.07
CA VAL A 288 -1.22 10.14 -8.92
C VAL A 288 -2.09 10.70 -10.03
N GLY A 289 -1.85 10.31 -11.28
CA GLY A 289 -2.21 11.11 -12.44
C GLY A 289 -3.69 11.49 -12.51
N ASN A 290 -4.60 10.52 -12.57
CA ASN A 290 -6.04 10.81 -12.66
C ASN A 290 -6.58 11.47 -11.37
N MET A 291 -6.04 11.08 -10.21
CA MET A 291 -6.48 11.61 -8.92
C MET A 291 -6.04 13.05 -8.69
N PHE A 292 -4.91 13.46 -9.28
CA PHE A 292 -4.48 14.86 -9.28
C PHE A 292 -5.48 15.73 -10.06
N ALA A 293 -5.86 15.33 -11.27
CA ALA A 293 -6.88 16.04 -12.05
C ALA A 293 -8.21 16.14 -11.28
N LEU A 294 -8.67 15.02 -10.68
CA LEU A 294 -9.85 15.01 -9.82
C LEU A 294 -9.71 15.98 -8.64
N SER A 295 -8.56 16.01 -7.98
CA SER A 295 -8.31 16.94 -6.85
C SER A 295 -8.38 18.40 -7.29
N CYS A 296 -7.90 18.73 -8.50
CA CYS A 296 -8.00 20.07 -9.06
C CYS A 296 -9.47 20.47 -9.32
N PHE A 297 -10.27 19.56 -9.89
CA PHE A 297 -11.70 19.82 -10.12
C PHE A 297 -12.49 19.95 -8.81
N LEU A 298 -12.21 19.10 -7.82
CA LEU A 298 -12.84 19.20 -6.50
C LEU A 298 -12.43 20.47 -5.77
N ASN A 299 -11.17 20.91 -5.89
CA ASN A 299 -10.72 22.19 -5.34
C ASN A 299 -11.45 23.38 -5.99
N ALA A 300 -11.49 23.44 -7.33
CA ALA A 300 -12.23 24.48 -8.04
C ALA A 300 -13.72 24.48 -7.70
N GLY A 301 -14.33 23.28 -7.64
CA GLY A 301 -15.73 23.10 -7.26
C GLY A 301 -16.01 23.55 -5.83
N TRP A 302 -15.11 23.26 -4.89
CA TRP A 302 -15.23 23.74 -3.52
C TRP A 302 -15.29 25.27 -3.48
N ILE A 303 -14.42 25.96 -4.22
CA ILE A 303 -14.38 27.43 -4.24
C ILE A 303 -15.69 28.01 -4.74
N ILE A 304 -16.21 27.48 -5.85
CA ILE A 304 -17.47 27.93 -6.46
C ILE A 304 -18.61 27.80 -5.45
N VAL A 305 -18.68 26.67 -4.75
CA VAL A 305 -19.73 26.42 -3.74
C VAL A 305 -19.52 27.30 -2.52
N PHE A 306 -18.33 27.30 -1.92
CA PHE A 306 -18.03 28.06 -0.69
C PHE A 306 -18.29 29.55 -0.88
N THR A 307 -17.82 30.14 -1.98
CA THR A 307 -18.00 31.57 -2.24
C THR A 307 -19.45 31.99 -2.55
N ALA A 308 -20.38 31.05 -2.73
CA ALA A 308 -21.80 31.36 -2.84
C ALA A 308 -22.40 31.91 -1.53
N GLY A 309 -21.75 31.70 -0.38
CA GLY A 309 -22.04 32.41 0.87
C GLY A 309 -23.37 32.09 1.57
N THR A 310 -24.13 31.11 1.09
CA THR A 310 -25.40 30.69 1.73
C THR A 310 -25.18 29.59 2.76
N THR A 311 -26.10 29.42 3.73
CA THR A 311 -26.06 28.32 4.70
C THR A 311 -25.97 26.95 4.03
N ALA A 312 -26.77 26.70 2.99
CA ALA A 312 -26.73 25.45 2.24
C ALA A 312 -25.36 25.26 1.55
N ALA A 313 -24.79 26.34 1.01
CA ALA A 313 -23.46 26.30 0.41
C ALA A 313 -22.36 25.97 1.43
N MET A 314 -22.43 26.46 2.68
CA MET A 314 -21.46 26.10 3.73
C MET A 314 -21.46 24.59 3.99
N VAL A 315 -22.65 23.98 4.15
CA VAL A 315 -22.78 22.53 4.35
C VAL A 315 -22.29 21.74 3.14
N ILE A 316 -22.71 22.11 1.92
CA ILE A 316 -22.29 21.42 0.69
C ILE A 316 -20.78 21.56 0.48
N SER A 317 -20.21 22.74 0.73
CA SER A 317 -18.76 22.99 0.59
C SER A 317 -17.95 22.08 1.50
N SER A 318 -18.43 21.81 2.72
CA SER A 318 -17.81 20.87 3.65
C SER A 318 -17.78 19.44 3.10
N LEU A 319 -18.87 18.98 2.47
CA LEU A 319 -18.91 17.68 1.80
C LEU A 319 -17.95 17.60 0.60
N VAL A 320 -17.82 18.69 -0.17
CA VAL A 320 -16.85 18.78 -1.28
C VAL A 320 -15.42 18.74 -0.74
N LEU A 321 -15.12 19.41 0.38
CA LEU A 321 -13.81 19.32 1.05
C LEU A 321 -13.48 17.90 1.49
N PHE A 322 -14.42 17.17 2.10
CA PHE A 322 -14.20 15.76 2.45
C PHE A 322 -13.99 14.87 1.23
N SER A 323 -14.66 15.16 0.11
CA SER A 323 -14.43 14.47 -1.17
C SER A 323 -13.01 14.73 -1.70
N LEU A 324 -12.57 16.00 -1.65
CA LEU A 324 -11.19 16.39 -1.98
C LEU A 324 -10.17 15.73 -1.07
N LEU A 325 -10.41 15.75 0.25
CA LEU A 325 -9.56 15.12 1.25
C LEU A 325 -9.42 13.61 0.99
N SER A 326 -10.52 12.93 0.67
CA SER A 326 -10.52 11.50 0.37
C SER A 326 -9.69 11.18 -0.88
N ALA A 327 -9.80 11.99 -1.93
CA ALA A 327 -8.97 11.87 -3.12
C ALA A 327 -7.48 12.07 -2.78
N LEU A 328 -7.15 13.11 -2.02
CA LEU A 328 -5.77 13.41 -1.62
C LEU A 328 -5.18 12.35 -0.69
N LEU A 329 -5.93 11.83 0.28
CA LEU A 329 -5.48 10.76 1.17
C LEU A 329 -5.27 9.44 0.43
N SER A 330 -6.07 9.18 -0.61
CA SER A 330 -5.88 8.01 -1.48
C SER A 330 -4.57 8.09 -2.25
N VAL A 331 -4.25 9.26 -2.81
CA VAL A 331 -2.95 9.51 -3.46
C VAL A 331 -1.82 9.44 -2.46
N TYR A 332 -1.96 10.12 -1.33
CA TYR A 332 -0.99 10.15 -0.24
C TYR A 332 -0.60 8.74 0.21
N ALA A 333 -1.58 7.90 0.54
CA ALA A 333 -1.32 6.52 0.97
C ALA A 333 -0.62 5.70 -0.12
N SER A 334 -1.06 5.83 -1.38
CA SER A 334 -0.47 5.12 -2.51
C SER A 334 1.00 5.51 -2.73
N VAL A 335 1.30 6.81 -2.70
CA VAL A 335 2.66 7.35 -2.85
C VAL A 335 3.56 6.95 -1.68
N LYS A 336 3.07 6.97 -0.44
CA LYS A 336 3.85 6.55 0.75
C LYS A 336 4.21 5.06 0.68
N VAL A 337 3.25 4.21 0.33
CA VAL A 337 3.49 2.77 0.16
C VAL A 337 4.52 2.54 -0.95
N ARG A 338 4.37 3.19 -2.10
CA ARG A 338 5.28 3.01 -3.24
C ARG A 338 6.70 3.49 -2.93
N SER A 339 6.83 4.63 -2.26
CA SER A 339 8.12 5.18 -1.84
C SER A 339 8.86 4.28 -0.83
N ALA A 340 8.13 3.46 -0.07
CA ALA A 340 8.71 2.48 0.85
C ALA A 340 9.07 1.15 0.17
N THR A 341 8.39 0.77 -0.91
CA THR A 341 8.62 -0.52 -1.61
C THR A 341 9.56 -0.41 -2.81
N THR A 342 9.82 0.79 -3.31
CA THR A 342 10.55 1.00 -4.56
C THR A 342 11.52 2.18 -4.44
N GLU A 343 12.74 2.01 -4.94
CA GLU A 343 13.72 3.07 -5.00
C GLU A 343 13.30 4.11 -6.04
N LEU A 344 12.78 5.25 -5.55
CA LEU A 344 12.43 6.40 -6.37
C LEU A 344 13.56 7.44 -6.38
N PRO A 345 13.82 8.11 -7.51
CA PRO A 345 14.75 9.24 -7.57
C PRO A 345 14.39 10.33 -6.55
N PRO A 346 15.38 11.02 -5.94
CA PRO A 346 15.12 12.07 -4.96
C PRO A 346 14.16 13.16 -5.46
N ALA A 347 14.31 13.58 -6.73
CA ALA A 347 13.41 14.54 -7.36
C ALA A 347 11.95 14.06 -7.40
N CYS A 348 11.72 12.79 -7.74
CA CYS A 348 10.38 12.20 -7.72
C CYS A 348 9.81 12.18 -6.30
N LYS A 349 10.62 11.79 -5.29
CA LYS A 349 10.21 11.82 -3.89
C LYS A 349 9.79 13.22 -3.46
N VAL A 350 10.56 14.27 -3.72
CA VAL A 350 10.17 15.64 -3.33
C VAL A 350 8.86 16.04 -4.03
N VAL A 351 8.79 15.83 -5.35
CA VAL A 351 7.67 16.28 -6.18
C VAL A 351 6.34 15.60 -5.83
N VAL A 352 6.33 14.31 -5.52
CA VAL A 352 5.10 13.60 -5.17
C VAL A 352 4.89 13.45 -3.67
N ASP A 353 5.94 13.16 -2.90
CA ASP A 353 5.79 12.90 -1.47
C ASP A 353 5.46 14.19 -0.73
N VAL A 354 6.27 15.23 -0.88
CA VAL A 354 6.08 16.49 -0.14
C VAL A 354 4.81 17.20 -0.60
N LEU A 355 4.54 17.26 -1.91
CA LEU A 355 3.31 17.86 -2.45
C LEU A 355 2.06 17.28 -1.80
N PHE A 356 1.85 15.97 -1.91
CA PHE A 356 0.62 15.37 -1.41
C PHE A 356 0.58 15.30 0.11
N SER A 357 1.73 15.29 0.80
CA SER A 357 1.78 15.41 2.27
C SER A 357 1.28 16.77 2.74
N VAL A 358 1.81 17.85 2.15
CA VAL A 358 1.43 19.21 2.52
C VAL A 358 -0.01 19.50 2.09
N TYR A 359 -0.39 19.09 0.87
CA TYR A 359 -1.73 19.36 0.34
C TYR A 359 -2.81 18.58 1.11
N ALA A 360 -2.62 17.28 1.35
CA ALA A 360 -3.56 16.50 2.16
C ALA A 360 -3.64 17.01 3.61
N GLY A 361 -2.50 17.39 4.20
CA GLY A 361 -2.45 17.97 5.54
C GLY A 361 -3.26 19.27 5.62
N TRP A 362 -3.11 20.17 4.65
CA TRP A 362 -3.83 21.44 4.66
C TRP A 362 -5.33 21.25 4.45
N VAL A 363 -5.72 20.40 3.50
CA VAL A 363 -7.14 20.08 3.26
C VAL A 363 -7.76 19.36 4.46
N ALA A 364 -7.00 18.58 5.24
CA ALA A 364 -7.47 18.00 6.49
C ALA A 364 -7.80 19.07 7.53
N VAL A 365 -6.92 20.07 7.73
CA VAL A 365 -7.23 21.23 8.59
C VAL A 365 -8.45 21.99 8.06
N ALA A 366 -8.49 22.27 6.76
CA ALA A 366 -9.59 22.98 6.12
C ALA A 366 -10.93 22.23 6.24
N SER A 367 -10.93 20.90 6.25
CA SER A 367 -12.14 20.10 6.45
C SER A 367 -12.68 20.24 7.87
N ILE A 368 -11.80 20.30 8.87
CA ILE A 368 -12.18 20.56 10.27
C ILE A 368 -12.77 21.97 10.41
N VAL A 369 -12.12 22.98 9.82
CA VAL A 369 -12.64 24.36 9.76
C VAL A 369 -13.99 24.39 9.02
N GLY A 370 -14.12 23.69 7.90
CA GLY A 370 -15.33 23.64 7.10
C GLY A 370 -16.53 23.05 7.85
N VAL A 371 -16.31 22.07 8.73
CA VAL A 371 -17.35 21.58 9.65
C VAL A 371 -17.73 22.67 10.65
N ALA A 372 -16.79 23.35 11.28
CA ALA A 372 -17.08 24.44 12.22
C ALA A 372 -17.88 25.57 11.55
N VAL A 373 -17.45 26.00 10.36
CA VAL A 373 -18.13 27.00 9.54
C VAL A 373 -19.55 26.57 9.18
N ALA A 374 -19.77 25.30 8.78
CA ALA A 374 -21.10 24.79 8.48
C ALA A 374 -22.02 24.79 9.71
N ILE A 375 -21.49 24.48 10.89
CA ILE A 375 -22.26 24.50 12.15
C ILE A 375 -22.64 25.94 12.53
N ILE A 376 -21.71 26.90 12.40
CA ILE A 376 -22.00 28.33 12.59
C ILE A 376 -23.08 28.81 11.62
N ALA A 377 -22.99 28.42 10.36
CA ALA A 377 -23.99 28.78 9.36
C ALA A 377 -25.40 28.24 9.65
N LEU A 378 -25.50 27.15 10.43
CA LEU A 378 -26.76 26.59 10.93
C LEU A 378 -27.27 27.29 12.21
N GLY A 379 -26.54 28.28 12.72
CA GLY A 379 -26.93 29.11 13.86
C GLY A 379 -26.33 28.69 15.21
N PHE A 380 -25.31 27.82 15.23
CA PHE A 380 -24.62 27.44 16.47
C PHE A 380 -23.14 27.83 16.41
N ASP A 381 -22.73 28.78 17.26
CA ASP A 381 -21.35 29.28 17.34
C ASP A 381 -20.56 28.75 18.54
N GLY A 382 -21.20 27.92 19.38
CA GLY A 382 -20.62 27.39 20.63
C GLY A 382 -20.89 28.24 21.87
N GLY A 383 -21.48 29.43 21.72
CA GLY A 383 -21.73 30.37 22.82
C GLY A 383 -20.48 30.67 23.64
N GLU A 384 -20.64 30.78 24.97
CA GLU A 384 -19.54 31.08 25.90
C GLU A 384 -18.45 30.00 25.95
N ASP A 385 -18.76 28.76 25.53
CA ASP A 385 -17.84 27.61 25.55
C ASP A 385 -17.14 27.40 24.19
N GLY A 386 -17.31 28.30 23.23
CA GLY A 386 -16.72 28.20 21.89
C GLY A 386 -15.20 27.99 21.89
N ASP A 387 -14.49 28.61 22.84
CA ASP A 387 -13.04 28.45 23.03
C ASP A 387 -12.66 27.01 23.43
N LYS A 388 -13.45 26.38 24.31
CA LYS A 388 -13.27 25.00 24.79
C LYS A 388 -13.54 24.01 23.66
N TYR A 389 -14.59 24.22 22.87
CA TYR A 389 -14.87 23.36 21.70
C TYR A 389 -13.73 23.43 20.68
N ALA A 390 -13.25 24.62 20.32
CA ALA A 390 -12.12 24.78 19.42
C ALA A 390 -10.82 24.16 19.99
N SER A 391 -10.59 24.32 21.29
CA SER A 391 -9.45 23.70 21.98
C SER A 391 -9.51 22.17 21.90
N ALA A 392 -10.67 21.57 22.16
CA ALA A 392 -10.88 20.13 22.03
C ALA A 392 -10.65 19.63 20.59
N MET A 393 -11.18 20.36 19.60
CA MET A 393 -10.96 20.06 18.18
C MET A 393 -9.48 20.09 17.81
N LEU A 394 -8.70 21.03 18.37
CA LEU A 394 -7.27 21.14 18.10
C LEU A 394 -6.46 19.99 18.70
N VAL A 395 -6.85 19.52 19.89
CA VAL A 395 -6.26 18.32 20.49
C VAL A 395 -6.57 17.07 19.66
N VAL A 396 -7.81 16.92 19.18
CA VAL A 396 -8.21 15.83 18.28
C VAL A 396 -7.41 15.88 16.97
N ALA A 397 -7.26 17.08 16.39
CA ALA A 397 -6.42 17.28 15.21
C ALA A 397 -4.96 16.85 15.47
N LEU A 398 -4.38 17.24 16.61
CA LEU A 398 -3.03 16.81 16.99
C LEU A 398 -2.90 15.29 17.01
N VAL A 399 -3.83 14.57 17.63
CA VAL A 399 -3.81 13.11 17.70
C VAL A 399 -3.83 12.49 16.29
N ILE A 400 -4.73 12.97 15.41
CA ILE A 400 -4.87 12.46 14.04
C ILE A 400 -3.60 12.71 13.23
N PHE A 401 -3.04 13.93 13.30
CA PHE A 401 -1.85 14.30 12.56
C PHE A 401 -0.61 13.57 13.05
N VAL A 402 -0.40 13.47 14.36
CA VAL A 402 0.72 12.73 14.95
C VAL A 402 0.61 11.25 14.59
N PHE A 403 -0.55 10.63 14.75
CA PHE A 403 -0.74 9.22 14.39
C PHE A 403 -0.44 8.97 12.91
N THR A 404 -0.97 9.80 12.02
CA THR A 404 -0.77 9.66 10.57
C THR A 404 0.70 9.86 10.20
N SER A 405 1.33 10.90 10.72
CA SER A 405 2.74 11.19 10.48
C SER A 405 3.68 10.15 11.06
N VAL A 406 3.42 9.59 12.24
CA VAL A 406 4.24 8.51 12.79
C VAL A 406 4.08 7.23 11.95
N LYS A 407 2.84 6.88 11.57
CA LYS A 407 2.55 5.69 10.75
C LYS A 407 3.27 5.70 9.41
N TYR A 408 3.28 6.84 8.72
CA TYR A 408 3.96 7.01 7.43
C TYR A 408 5.37 7.64 7.55
N CYS A 409 5.85 7.77 8.78
CA CYS A 409 7.10 8.43 9.15
C CYS A 409 7.28 9.79 8.47
N ASP A 410 6.24 10.61 8.33
CA ASP A 410 6.17 11.78 7.46
C ASP A 410 6.17 13.12 8.23
N PRO A 411 7.27 13.88 8.21
CA PRO A 411 7.34 15.16 8.91
C PRO A 411 6.53 16.27 8.23
N ALA A 412 6.36 16.22 6.90
CA ALA A 412 5.72 17.30 6.16
C ALA A 412 4.23 17.42 6.52
N PHE A 413 3.53 16.30 6.68
CA PHE A 413 2.11 16.28 7.03
C PHE A 413 1.83 16.92 8.41
N VAL A 414 2.61 16.57 9.44
CA VAL A 414 2.43 17.12 10.80
C VAL A 414 2.84 18.59 10.89
N TRP A 415 3.81 19.04 10.10
CA TRP A 415 4.19 20.46 10.06
C TRP A 415 3.11 21.36 9.47
N VAL A 416 2.17 20.84 8.68
CA VAL A 416 0.99 21.62 8.29
C VAL A 416 0.13 21.95 9.50
N LEU A 417 0.00 21.03 10.47
CA LEU A 417 -0.69 21.34 11.72
C LEU A 417 0.10 22.35 12.56
N THR A 418 1.43 22.27 12.58
CA THR A 418 2.28 23.29 13.23
C THR A 418 2.02 24.68 12.65
N TRP A 419 1.96 24.78 11.32
CA TRP A 419 1.60 26.01 10.62
C TRP A 419 0.21 26.50 11.00
N ALA A 420 -0.82 25.66 10.90
CA ALA A 420 -2.20 26.03 11.19
C ALA A 420 -2.40 26.45 12.65
N SER A 421 -1.89 25.66 13.60
CA SER A 421 -2.02 25.92 15.03
C SER A 421 -1.31 27.20 15.47
N TYR A 422 -0.17 27.55 14.84
CA TYR A 422 0.46 28.85 15.06
C TYR A 422 -0.47 30.01 14.71
N PHE A 423 -1.10 30.00 13.53
CA PHE A 423 -2.00 31.06 13.10
C PHE A 423 -3.37 31.05 13.81
N ILE A 424 -3.78 29.92 14.39
CA ILE A 424 -4.93 29.88 15.30
C ILE A 424 -4.56 30.55 16.63
N ALA A 425 -3.38 30.26 17.19
CA ALA A 425 -2.94 30.79 18.47
C ALA A 425 -2.54 32.27 18.43
N SER A 426 -1.97 32.72 17.31
CA SER A 426 -1.52 34.09 17.10
C SER A 426 -2.63 35.02 16.60
N LYS A 427 -3.84 34.51 16.40
CA LYS A 427 -5.00 35.32 16.01
C LYS A 427 -5.38 36.19 17.21
N ASP A 428 -5.30 37.50 17.03
CA ASP A 428 -5.81 38.44 18.02
C ASP A 428 -7.33 38.47 17.92
N MET A 429 -7.98 37.94 18.96
CA MET A 429 -9.42 38.08 19.19
C MET A 429 -9.55 39.06 20.35
N GLU A 430 -10.37 40.10 20.20
CA GLU A 430 -10.58 41.14 21.23
C GLU A 430 -11.22 40.59 22.53
N ASP A 431 -11.67 39.34 22.52
CA ASP A 431 -12.29 38.69 23.67
C ASP A 431 -11.27 38.16 24.71
N LEU A 432 -11.41 38.66 25.94
CA LEU A 432 -10.67 38.30 27.15
C LEU A 432 -10.72 36.80 27.52
N ASN A 433 -11.60 35.99 26.90
CA ASN A 433 -11.77 34.56 27.18
C ASN A 433 -10.99 33.60 26.26
N THR A 434 -10.16 34.10 25.33
CA THR A 434 -9.42 33.23 24.39
C THR A 434 -8.11 32.64 24.94
N THR A 435 -7.78 32.87 26.22
CA THR A 435 -6.52 32.41 26.83
C THR A 435 -6.33 30.90 26.75
N THR A 436 -7.39 30.11 26.93
CA THR A 436 -7.35 28.64 26.84
C THR A 436 -6.93 28.20 25.44
N LEU A 437 -7.62 28.71 24.42
CA LEU A 437 -7.37 28.36 23.03
C LEU A 437 -5.97 28.78 22.58
N ARG A 438 -5.48 29.96 22.99
CA ARG A 438 -4.12 30.40 22.68
C ARG A 438 -3.08 29.47 23.29
N GLY A 439 -3.25 29.10 24.57
CA GLY A 439 -2.37 28.16 25.26
C GLY A 439 -2.35 26.78 24.61
N VAL A 440 -3.52 26.21 24.32
CA VAL A 440 -3.65 24.93 23.60
C VAL A 440 -3.07 25.04 22.18
N GLY A 441 -3.31 26.15 21.50
CA GLY A 441 -2.78 26.45 20.17
C GLY A 441 -1.26 26.41 20.09
N TYR A 442 -0.58 27.17 20.96
CA TYR A 442 0.89 27.13 21.03
C TYR A 442 1.41 25.78 21.53
N GLY A 443 0.70 25.11 22.44
CA GLY A 443 1.05 23.76 22.89
C GLY A 443 1.01 22.74 21.75
N VAL A 444 -0.04 22.77 20.92
CA VAL A 444 -0.19 21.93 19.73
C VAL A 444 0.88 22.27 18.68
N CYS A 445 1.17 23.55 18.48
CA CYS A 445 2.26 24.02 17.61
C CYS A 445 3.61 23.44 18.04
N GLY A 446 3.97 23.57 19.32
CA GLY A 446 5.21 23.01 19.87
C GLY A 446 5.28 21.49 19.76
N CYS A 447 4.22 20.78 20.14
CA CYS A 447 4.17 19.32 20.09
C CYS A 447 4.29 18.79 18.65
N SER A 448 3.49 19.32 17.72
CA SER A 448 3.53 18.94 16.30
C SER A 448 4.88 19.27 15.66
N GLY A 449 5.47 20.41 16.00
CA GLY A 449 6.80 20.83 15.54
C GLY A 449 7.89 19.86 15.99
N LEU A 450 7.90 19.49 17.27
CA LEU A 450 8.86 18.53 17.85
C LEU A 450 8.71 17.14 17.23
N VAL A 451 7.47 16.66 17.05
CA VAL A 451 7.23 15.37 16.37
C VAL A 451 7.76 15.40 14.94
N GLY A 452 7.46 16.45 14.17
CA GLY A 452 7.97 16.59 12.82
C GLY A 452 9.51 16.66 12.77
N GLY A 453 10.14 17.41 13.68
CA GLY A 453 11.60 17.47 13.82
C GLY A 453 12.21 16.10 14.15
N GLY A 454 11.62 15.36 15.09
CA GLY A 454 12.04 14.02 15.46
C GLY A 454 11.93 13.00 14.31
N LEU A 455 10.83 13.05 13.56
CA LEU A 455 10.63 12.21 12.37
C LEU A 455 11.65 12.53 11.27
N LEU A 456 11.94 13.81 11.04
CA LEU A 456 12.96 14.22 10.07
C LEU A 456 14.35 13.74 10.49
N ALA A 457 14.75 13.95 11.75
CA ALA A 457 16.03 13.49 12.27
C ALA A 457 16.16 11.96 12.16
N TRP A 458 15.09 11.23 12.47
CA TRP A 458 15.04 9.78 12.30
C TRP A 458 15.21 9.33 10.85
N ARG A 459 14.56 10.03 9.89
CA ARG A 459 14.75 9.79 8.44
C ARG A 459 16.20 9.99 8.02
N MET A 460 16.83 11.10 8.44
CA MET A 460 18.23 11.39 8.09
C MET A 460 19.19 10.34 8.67
N MET A 461 19.01 9.94 9.93
CA MET A 461 19.85 8.91 10.57
C MET A 461 19.73 7.54 9.91
N ARG A 462 18.55 7.17 9.39
CA ARG A 462 18.38 5.93 8.62
C ARG A 462 19.02 6.00 7.24
N GLY A 463 18.85 7.12 6.53
CA GLY A 463 19.47 7.32 5.22
C GLY A 463 21.00 7.23 5.28
N GLY A 464 21.62 7.91 6.25
CA GLY A 464 23.09 7.88 6.43
C GLY A 464 23.64 6.50 6.82
N LYS A 465 22.87 5.67 7.53
CA LYS A 465 23.27 4.28 7.84
C LYS A 465 23.21 3.35 6.63
N GLU A 466 22.32 3.59 5.67
CA GLU A 466 22.26 2.81 4.43
C GLU A 466 23.38 3.21 3.46
N GLU A 467 23.64 4.50 3.29
CA GLU A 467 24.75 5.00 2.47
C GLU A 467 26.12 4.58 3.01
N GLY A 468 26.34 4.66 4.34
CA GLY A 468 27.58 4.18 4.95
C GLY A 468 27.80 2.66 4.82
N ARG A 469 26.72 1.87 4.76
CA ARG A 469 26.79 0.41 4.57
C ARG A 469 27.00 0.02 3.10
N GLU A 470 26.59 0.84 2.15
CA GLU A 470 26.94 0.69 0.74
C GLU A 470 28.39 1.13 0.47
N ALA A 471 28.85 2.24 1.05
CA ALA A 471 30.25 2.67 0.94
C ALA A 471 31.24 1.62 1.48
N LEU A 472 30.94 1.01 2.64
CA LEU A 472 31.74 -0.10 3.21
C LEU A 472 31.73 -1.38 2.36
N LYS A 473 30.73 -1.58 1.48
CA LYS A 473 30.70 -2.72 0.56
C LYS A 473 31.46 -2.47 -0.73
N VAL A 474 31.62 -1.21 -1.14
CA VAL A 474 32.39 -0.85 -2.34
C VAL A 474 33.89 -0.91 -2.06
N ASP A 475 34.34 -0.51 -0.86
CA ASP A 475 35.76 -0.61 -0.48
C ASP A 475 36.21 -2.02 -0.06
N GLY A 476 35.29 -2.92 0.32
CA GLY A 476 35.62 -4.29 0.70
C GLY A 476 35.81 -5.27 -0.47
N GLY A 477 35.69 -4.81 -1.73
CA GLY A 477 35.70 -5.66 -2.93
C GLY A 477 37.04 -5.76 -3.66
N GLY A 478 38.13 -5.22 -3.10
CA GLY A 478 39.42 -5.11 -3.78
C GLY A 478 40.60 -5.59 -2.96
N ALA A 479 40.67 -6.88 -2.61
CA ALA A 479 41.93 -7.57 -2.30
C ALA A 479 41.69 -9.07 -2.08
N GLU A 480 42.06 -9.90 -3.05
CA GLU A 480 42.50 -11.31 -2.96
C GLU A 480 42.59 -11.78 -4.44
N GLY A 481 43.75 -11.76 -5.10
CA GLY A 481 44.88 -12.67 -4.88
C GLY A 481 44.49 -14.05 -5.45
N GLY A 482 44.82 -14.42 -6.69
CA GLY A 482 46.16 -14.76 -7.14
C GLY A 482 46.28 -16.30 -7.20
N VAL A 483 46.54 -16.81 -8.42
CA VAL A 483 46.69 -18.21 -8.89
C VAL A 483 45.43 -18.88 -9.42
#